data_AF-A0A177KWU7-F1
#
_entry.id   AF-A0A177KWU7-F1
#
_cell.length_a   1.000
_cell.length_b   1.000
_cell.length_c   1.000
_cell.angle_alpha   90.00
_cell.angle_beta   90.00
_cell.angle_gamma   90.00
#
_symmetry.space_group_name_H-M   'P 1'
#
loop_
_entity.id
_entity.type
_entity.pdbx_description
1 polymer ?
#
loop_
_entity_poly.entity_id
_entity_poly.type
_entity_poly.pdbx_seq_one_letter_code
_entity_poly.pdbx_strand_id
1 'polypeptide(L)'
;MRIFDAHFHIIDFNFPIRENQGYLPPNYVVEDYQNDVSNLIVLGGAIVSGSFQGFDQEYLLNSLKQMGPTFCGVTQLPFTVTDEEILYVWYRFAIYKGEKAF
;
A
#
# COMPACT_ATOMS: atom_id res chain seq x y z
N MET A 1 -14.84 -17.00 -11.33
CA MET A 1 -14.88 -16.79 -9.86
C MET A 1 -14.53 -15.34 -9.61
N ARG A 2 -15.27 -14.62 -8.76
CA ARG A 2 -14.96 -13.22 -8.40
C ARG A 2 -13.92 -13.22 -7.28
N ILE A 3 -12.87 -12.41 -7.39
CA ILE A 3 -11.71 -12.43 -6.49
C ILE A 3 -11.57 -11.08 -5.79
N PHE A 4 -11.18 -11.14 -4.52
CA PHE A 4 -10.67 -10.01 -3.75
C PHE A 4 -9.22 -10.33 -3.39
N ASP A 5 -8.27 -9.54 -3.90
CA ASP A 5 -6.86 -9.71 -3.54
C ASP A 5 -6.60 -9.02 -2.20
N ALA A 6 -6.54 -9.81 -1.14
CA ALA A 6 -6.48 -9.29 0.22
C ALA A 6 -5.11 -8.75 0.62
N HIS A 7 -4.06 -8.95 -0.19
CA HIS A 7 -2.71 -8.51 0.18
C HIS A 7 -1.79 -8.47 -1.04
N PHE A 8 -1.51 -7.27 -1.54
CA PHE A 8 -0.44 -7.06 -2.52
C PHE A 8 0.28 -5.72 -2.26
N HIS A 9 1.42 -5.55 -2.93
CA HIS A 9 2.28 -4.38 -2.79
C HIS A 9 2.44 -3.68 -4.14
N ILE A 10 2.41 -2.35 -4.13
CA ILE A 10 2.86 -1.52 -5.25
C ILE A 10 4.17 -0.87 -4.84
N ILE A 11 5.20 -1.01 -5.65
CA ILE A 11 6.56 -0.50 -5.44
C ILE A 11 6.87 0.47 -6.57
N ASP A 12 6.47 1.74 -6.40
CA ASP A 12 6.67 2.78 -7.41
C ASP A 12 7.89 3.64 -7.06
N PHE A 13 8.94 3.56 -7.90
CA PHE A 13 10.20 4.28 -7.70
C PHE A 13 10.10 5.80 -7.91
N ASN A 14 8.93 6.33 -8.31
CA ASN A 14 8.66 7.77 -8.25
C ASN A 14 8.47 8.28 -6.81
N PHE A 15 8.33 7.37 -5.83
CA PHE A 15 8.21 7.67 -4.41
C PHE A 15 9.43 7.14 -3.63
N PRO A 16 9.66 7.60 -2.39
CA PRO A 16 10.79 7.13 -1.59
C PRO A 16 10.73 5.62 -1.31
N ILE A 17 11.79 4.90 -1.72
CA ILE A 17 12.01 3.48 -1.41
C ILE A 17 13.34 3.34 -0.67
N ARG A 18 13.35 2.51 0.37
CA ARG A 18 14.52 2.21 1.22
C ARG A 18 14.85 0.74 1.14
N GLU A 19 16.15 0.43 1.09
CA GLU A 19 16.62 -0.94 1.26
C GLU A 19 16.29 -1.43 2.68
N ASN A 20 15.87 -2.70 2.79
CA ASN A 20 15.68 -3.37 4.06
C ASN A 20 16.49 -4.68 4.08
N GLN A 21 17.36 -4.83 5.07
CA GLN A 21 18.18 -6.03 5.27
C GLN A 21 18.96 -6.51 4.03
N GLY A 22 19.55 -5.60 3.24
CA GLY A 22 20.30 -5.99 2.05
C GLY A 22 19.45 -6.17 0.78
N TYR A 23 18.13 -5.94 0.87
CA TYR A 23 17.20 -6.16 -0.23
C TYR A 23 16.46 -4.88 -0.62
N LEU A 24 16.42 -4.62 -1.93
CA LEU A 24 15.64 -3.58 -2.56
C LEU A 24 14.73 -4.25 -3.62
N PRO A 25 13.40 -4.15 -3.51
CA PRO A 25 12.50 -4.76 -4.48
C PRO A 25 12.63 -4.10 -5.86
N PRO A 26 12.31 -4.82 -6.95
CA PRO A 26 12.18 -4.19 -8.25
C PRO A 26 10.98 -3.22 -8.25
N ASN A 27 11.03 -2.26 -9.18
CA ASN A 27 9.87 -1.41 -9.46
C ASN A 27 8.69 -2.27 -9.94
N TYR A 28 7.52 -2.03 -9.37
CA TYR A 28 6.27 -2.73 -9.64
C TYR A 28 5.10 -1.77 -9.46
N VAL A 29 4.58 -1.24 -10.57
CA VAL A 29 3.55 -0.20 -10.56
C VAL A 29 2.15 -0.79 -10.73
N VAL A 30 1.11 0.05 -10.62
CA VAL A 30 -0.29 -0.37 -10.77
C VAL A 30 -0.54 -1.08 -12.11
N GLU A 31 0.06 -0.60 -13.19
CA GLU A 31 -0.06 -1.22 -14.52
C GLU A 31 0.50 -2.65 -14.54
N ASP A 32 1.62 -2.90 -13.87
CA ASP A 32 2.21 -4.24 -13.77
C ASP A 32 1.23 -5.20 -13.08
N TYR A 33 0.66 -4.79 -11.95
CA TYR A 33 -0.37 -5.56 -11.24
C TYR A 33 -1.60 -5.85 -12.11
N GLN A 34 -2.13 -4.83 -12.80
CA GLN A 34 -3.30 -4.99 -13.67
C GLN A 34 -3.03 -5.97 -14.82
N ASN A 35 -1.82 -5.95 -15.38
CA ASN A 35 -1.39 -6.89 -16.41
C ASN A 35 -1.27 -8.32 -15.86
N ASP A 36 -0.67 -8.51 -14.69
CA ASP A 36 -0.49 -9.82 -14.05
C ASP A 36 -1.82 -10.48 -13.71
N VAL A 37 -2.80 -9.70 -13.23
CA VAL A 37 -4.13 -10.21 -12.86
C VAL A 37 -5.15 -10.13 -13.99
N SER A 38 -4.76 -9.77 -15.21
CA SER A 38 -5.67 -9.56 -16.35
C SER A 38 -6.56 -10.78 -16.68
N ASN A 39 -6.08 -11.99 -16.39
CA ASN A 39 -6.83 -13.23 -16.59
C ASN A 39 -7.71 -13.62 -15.38
N LEU A 40 -7.65 -12.84 -14.30
CA LEU A 40 -8.42 -13.02 -13.07
C LEU A 40 -9.53 -11.97 -12.98
N ILE A 41 -10.68 -12.35 -12.40
CA ILE A 41 -11.78 -11.42 -12.15
C ILE A 41 -11.58 -10.78 -10.77
N VAL A 42 -10.53 -9.95 -10.64
CA VAL A 42 -10.28 -9.16 -9.43
C VAL A 42 -11.22 -7.97 -9.41
N LEU A 43 -12.07 -7.89 -8.40
CA LEU A 43 -13.06 -6.80 -8.27
C LEU A 43 -12.68 -5.76 -7.22
N GLY A 44 -11.66 -6.03 -6.42
CA GLY A 44 -11.15 -5.17 -5.37
C GLY A 44 -9.97 -5.83 -4.67
N GLY A 45 -9.35 -5.11 -3.75
CA GLY A 45 -8.23 -5.64 -2.99
C GLY A 45 -7.63 -4.64 -2.01
N ALA A 46 -6.58 -5.08 -1.31
CA ALA A 46 -5.88 -4.27 -0.34
C ALA A 46 -4.41 -4.08 -0.75
N ILE A 47 -4.04 -2.82 -1.00
CA ILE A 47 -2.64 -2.44 -1.18
C ILE A 47 -2.03 -2.25 0.21
N VAL A 48 -1.06 -3.08 0.56
CA VAL A 48 -0.43 -3.06 1.89
C VAL A 48 0.91 -2.37 1.80
N SER A 49 1.23 -1.49 2.76
CA SER A 49 2.57 -0.91 2.85
C SER A 49 3.63 -1.96 3.08
N GLY A 50 4.66 -1.93 2.23
CA GLY A 50 5.86 -2.73 2.38
C GLY A 50 6.87 -2.04 3.30
N SER A 51 7.78 -2.82 3.87
CA SER A 51 8.90 -2.34 4.70
C SER A 51 9.73 -1.26 4.02
N PHE A 52 9.91 -1.38 2.71
CA PHE A 52 10.71 -0.47 1.89
C PHE A 52 10.14 0.96 1.81
N GLN A 53 8.87 1.15 2.16
CA GLN A 53 8.16 2.44 2.08
C GLN A 53 8.14 3.18 3.42
N GLY A 54 8.50 2.53 4.52
CA GLY A 54 8.52 3.15 5.84
C GLY A 54 7.15 3.67 6.26
N PHE A 55 7.08 4.97 6.53
CA PHE A 55 5.84 5.69 6.87
C PHE A 55 5.33 6.56 5.71
N ASP A 56 5.88 6.41 4.50
CA ASP A 56 5.39 7.13 3.33
C ASP A 56 3.98 6.66 2.95
N GLN A 57 3.11 7.61 2.66
CA GLN A 57 1.72 7.35 2.26
C GLN A 57 1.41 7.86 0.86
N GLU A 58 2.32 8.62 0.24
CA GLU A 58 2.05 9.27 -1.05
C GLU A 58 1.90 8.24 -2.17
N TYR A 59 2.77 7.23 -2.20
CA TYR A 59 2.65 6.13 -3.17
C TYR A 59 1.32 5.39 -3.02
N LEU A 60 0.85 5.19 -1.78
CA LEU A 60 -0.36 4.44 -1.48
C LEU A 60 -1.59 5.23 -1.94
N LEU A 61 -1.65 6.52 -1.64
CA LEU A 61 -2.71 7.41 -2.15
C LEU A 61 -2.74 7.44 -3.68
N ASN A 62 -1.56 7.55 -4.30
CA ASN A 62 -1.43 7.55 -5.76
C ASN A 62 -1.94 6.24 -6.37
N SER A 63 -1.56 5.11 -5.77
CA SER A 63 -1.97 3.78 -6.24
C SER A 63 -3.48 3.57 -6.10
N LEU A 64 -4.07 3.92 -4.94
CA LEU A 64 -5.52 3.79 -4.74
C LEU A 64 -6.34 4.65 -5.70
N LYS A 65 -5.86 5.86 -6.01
CA LYS A 65 -6.50 6.73 -7.00
C LYS A 65 -6.55 6.08 -8.39
N GLN A 66 -5.49 5.35 -8.77
CA GLN A 66 -5.44 4.63 -10.05
C GLN A 66 -6.29 3.35 -10.03
N MET A 67 -6.29 2.62 -8.91
CA MET A 67 -7.02 1.35 -8.75
C MET A 67 -8.54 1.53 -8.62
N GLY A 68 -8.98 2.66 -8.06
CA GLY A 68 -10.39 3.00 -7.93
C GLY A 68 -11.02 2.55 -6.61
N PRO A 69 -12.32 2.84 -6.43
CA PRO A 69 -12.98 2.84 -5.11
C PRO A 69 -13.23 1.47 -4.48
N THR A 70 -12.98 0.37 -5.21
CA THR A 70 -13.12 -0.99 -4.69
C THR A 70 -11.84 -1.52 -4.05
N PHE A 71 -10.77 -0.71 -4.06
CA PHE A 71 -9.50 -1.01 -3.41
C PHE A 71 -9.34 -0.17 -2.14
N CYS A 72 -8.74 -0.77 -1.11
CA CYS A 72 -8.38 -0.10 0.13
C CYS A 72 -6.86 -0.13 0.34
N GLY A 73 -6.35 0.81 1.13
CA GLY A 73 -4.94 0.83 1.51
C GLY A 73 -4.76 0.44 2.96
N VAL A 74 -3.69 -0.30 3.27
CA VAL A 74 -3.21 -0.55 4.62
C VAL A 74 -1.90 0.21 4.78
N THR A 75 -1.91 1.25 5.62
CA THR A 75 -0.73 2.10 5.85
C THR A 75 -0.09 1.78 7.19
N GLN A 76 1.21 2.04 7.27
CA GLN A 76 1.91 2.09 8.54
C GLN A 76 2.06 3.53 9.05
N LEU A 77 1.92 3.71 10.36
CA LEU A 77 2.12 4.98 11.06
C LEU A 77 3.18 4.86 12.17
N PRO A 78 3.90 5.94 12.50
CA PRO A 78 4.75 5.99 13.68
C PRO A 78 3.97 5.69 14.96
N PHE A 79 4.59 5.01 15.92
CA PHE A 79 3.97 4.75 17.22
C PHE A 79 3.57 6.02 17.99
N THR A 80 4.22 7.15 17.70
CA THR A 80 3.94 8.44 18.32
C THR A 80 2.67 9.12 17.79
N VAL A 81 2.06 8.60 16.72
CA VAL A 81 0.83 9.17 16.14
C VAL A 81 -0.31 9.10 17.16
N THR A 82 -1.07 10.19 17.31
CA THR A 82 -2.19 10.28 18.25
C THR A 82 -3.46 9.63 17.70
N ASP A 83 -4.44 9.39 18.56
CA ASP A 83 -5.72 8.83 18.13
C ASP A 83 -6.48 9.81 17.21
N GLU A 84 -6.35 11.13 17.42
CA GLU A 84 -6.90 12.15 16.53
C GLU A 84 -6.28 12.09 15.13
N GLU A 85 -4.96 11.91 15.04
CA GLU A 85 -4.27 11.73 13.76
C GLU A 85 -4.70 10.43 13.08
N ILE A 86 -4.86 9.33 13.83
CA ILE A 86 -5.42 8.06 13.33
C ILE A 86 -6.81 8.27 12.74
N LEU A 87 -7.70 8.99 13.42
CA LEU A 87 -9.04 9.28 12.91
C LEU A 87 -9.00 10.13 11.63
N TYR A 88 -8.03 11.04 11.50
CA TYR A 88 -7.85 11.85 10.30
C TYR A 88 -7.45 10.99 9.08
N VAL A 89 -6.54 10.03 9.24
CA VAL A 89 -6.14 9.13 8.14
C VAL A 89 -7.06 7.92 7.95
N TRP A 90 -7.85 7.52 8.95
CA TRP A 90 -8.74 6.36 8.89
C TRP A 90 -9.77 6.45 7.76
N TYR A 91 -10.26 7.66 7.44
CA TYR A 91 -11.18 7.83 6.31
C TYR A 91 -10.56 7.42 4.96
N ARG A 92 -9.24 7.26 4.91
CA ARG A 92 -8.47 6.92 3.70
C ARG A 92 -7.89 5.51 3.74
N PHE A 93 -7.66 4.92 4.92
CA PHE A 93 -6.89 3.69 5.09
C PHE A 93 -7.32 2.80 6.27
N ALA A 94 -7.00 1.51 6.16
CA ALA A 94 -6.76 0.66 7.33
C ALA A 94 -5.35 0.93 7.88
N ILE A 95 -5.17 0.85 9.21
CA ILE A 95 -4.00 1.40 9.91
C ILE A 95 -3.27 0.31 10.71
N TYR A 96 -1.95 0.24 10.53
CA TYR A 96 -1.02 -0.46 11.42
C TYR A 96 -0.13 0.55 12.17
N LYS A 97 -0.07 0.45 13.51
CA LYS A 97 0.73 1.32 14.38
C LYS A 97 1.84 0.51 15.03
N GLY A 98 3.09 0.92 14.85
CA GLY A 98 4.25 0.21 15.38
C GLY A 98 5.45 1.13 15.65
N GLU A 99 6.34 0.72 16.55
CA GLU A 99 7.55 1.48 16.92
C GLU A 99 8.58 1.58 15.78
N LYS A 100 8.55 0.60 14.87
CA LYS A 100 9.40 0.57 13.68
C LYS A 100 8.55 0.29 12.45
N ALA A 101 8.87 0.96 11.34
CA ALA A 101 8.54 0.47 10.01
C ALA A 101 8.97 -0.99 9.85
N PHE A 102 8.20 -1.80 9.10
CA PHE A 102 8.58 -3.18 8.77
C PHE A 102 10.01 -3.27 8.18
#